data_AF-A0A519SDX4-F1
#
_entry.id   AF-A0A519SDX4-F1
#
_cell.length_a   1.000
_cell.length_b   1.000
_cell.length_c   1.000
_cell.angle_alpha   90.00
_cell.angle_beta   90.00
_cell.angle_gamma   90.00
#
_symmetry.space_group_name_H-M   'P 1'
#
loop_
_entity.id
_entity.type
_entity.pdbx_description
1 polymer ?
#
loop_
_entity_poly.entity_id
_entity_poly.type
_entity_poly.pdbx_seq_one_letter_code
_entity_poly.pdbx_strand_id
1 'polypeptide(L)'
;MRRTNCRFRLTNDAEMALDSWGGNNISLTNSVCQDYNNSNPADSTGWGKGRFYAGRGNFGSARGTYVGNNTSIDLAVRPIGADQNSGEQFLWEGYFTDWTGAIVSSTATTTTLSGFSGSFAGSHYAIITRGTGVGQSRRVIAYNGPTITLEGAWNVPPDNTSIIALSNTNDRAVMYANNLDGKAYSVT
;
A
#
# COMPACT_ATOMS: atom_id res chain seq x y z
N MET A 1 12.41 -1.05 7.13
CA MET A 1 12.23 -1.77 8.42
C MET A 1 12.33 -3.27 8.17
N ARG A 2 12.99 -4.05 9.03
CA ARG A 2 13.06 -5.53 8.89
C ARG A 2 12.59 -6.22 10.16
N ARG A 3 11.63 -7.14 10.03
CA ARG A 3 11.16 -8.06 11.08
C ARG A 3 11.31 -9.48 10.56
N THR A 4 12.00 -10.32 11.32
CA THR A 4 12.22 -11.72 10.96
C THR A 4 12.16 -12.60 12.20
N ASN A 5 11.72 -13.85 12.05
CA ASN A 5 11.61 -14.82 13.16
C ASN A 5 10.79 -14.29 14.35
N CYS A 6 9.79 -13.45 14.08
CA CYS A 6 8.94 -12.86 15.09
C CYS A 6 7.67 -13.69 15.30
N ARG A 7 7.13 -13.70 16.52
CA ARG A 7 5.81 -14.27 16.82
C ARG A 7 4.91 -13.16 17.33
N PHE A 8 3.86 -12.86 16.58
CA PHE A 8 2.86 -11.87 16.92
C PHE A 8 1.63 -12.56 17.51
N ARG A 9 1.10 -12.01 18.60
CA ARG A 9 -0.12 -12.44 19.26
C ARG A 9 -1.05 -11.24 19.37
N LEU A 10 -2.18 -11.30 18.69
CA LEU A 10 -3.16 -10.21 18.70
C LEU A 10 -4.16 -10.39 19.85
N THR A 11 -4.63 -9.28 20.40
CA THR A 11 -5.50 -9.23 21.59
C THR A 11 -6.29 -7.92 21.56
N ASN A 12 -7.44 -7.89 22.24
CA ASN A 12 -8.32 -6.70 22.37
C ASN A 12 -8.78 -6.12 21.03
N ASP A 13 -9.17 -6.97 20.08
CA ASP A 13 -9.53 -6.59 18.71
C ASP A 13 -8.45 -5.71 18.05
N ALA A 14 -7.16 -5.96 18.33
CA ALA A 14 -6.07 -5.26 17.67
C ALA A 14 -6.22 -5.36 16.15
N GLU A 15 -6.27 -4.18 15.51
CA GLU A 15 -6.57 -4.04 14.08
C GLU A 15 -5.57 -4.76 13.19
N MET A 16 -4.30 -4.78 13.60
CA MET A 16 -3.18 -5.37 12.87
C MET A 16 -1.96 -5.60 13.77
N ALA A 17 -1.06 -6.51 13.38
CA ALA A 17 0.20 -6.73 14.09
C ALA A 17 1.27 -5.67 13.79
N LEU A 18 1.34 -5.22 12.54
CA LEU A 18 2.25 -4.19 12.06
C LEU A 18 1.49 -3.20 11.18
N ASP A 19 1.59 -1.92 11.50
CA ASP A 19 1.05 -0.81 10.71
C ASP A 19 2.20 0.04 10.18
N SER A 20 2.16 0.40 8.90
CA SER A 20 3.12 1.30 8.27
C SER A 20 2.40 2.40 7.52
N TRP A 21 2.65 3.65 7.89
CA TRP A 21 2.09 4.82 7.22
C TRP A 21 3.13 5.38 6.25
N GLY A 22 2.95 5.09 4.97
CA GLY A 22 3.99 5.12 3.96
C GLY A 22 5.02 4.01 4.21
N GLY A 23 6.26 4.25 3.80
CA GLY A 23 7.41 3.45 4.23
C GLY A 23 8.18 2.82 3.08
N ASN A 24 9.50 2.73 3.26
CA ASN A 24 10.42 2.20 2.25
C ASN A 24 11.16 0.99 2.80
N ASN A 25 11.34 -0.03 1.95
CA ASN A 25 12.15 -1.21 2.23
C ASN A 25 11.68 -1.93 3.51
N ILE A 26 10.41 -2.33 3.52
CA ILE A 26 9.78 -3.07 4.61
C ILE A 26 9.91 -4.55 4.30
N SER A 27 10.44 -5.32 5.26
CA SER A 27 10.58 -6.77 5.14
C SER A 27 9.99 -7.45 6.37
N LEU A 28 9.00 -8.31 6.16
CA LEU A 28 8.40 -9.18 7.16
C LEU A 28 8.59 -10.62 6.69
N THR A 29 9.43 -11.37 7.41
CA THR A 29 9.81 -12.72 6.96
C THR A 29 9.86 -13.75 8.08
N ASN A 30 9.67 -15.02 7.75
CA ASN A 30 9.86 -16.13 8.69
C ASN A 30 9.11 -15.92 10.03
N SER A 31 7.96 -15.24 9.99
CA SER A 31 7.26 -14.79 11.19
C SER A 31 5.88 -15.41 11.27
N VAL A 32 5.36 -15.54 12.49
CA VAL A 32 4.03 -16.11 12.75
C VAL A 32 3.10 -15.06 13.33
N CYS A 33 1.86 -14.99 12.86
CA CYS A 33 0.82 -14.15 13.44
C CYS A 33 -0.46 -14.95 13.71
N GLN A 34 -1.03 -14.76 14.89
CA GLN A 34 -2.25 -15.43 15.34
C GLN A 34 -2.88 -14.64 16.48
N ASP A 35 -4.08 -15.04 16.88
CA ASP A 35 -4.69 -14.54 18.10
C ASP A 35 -3.93 -15.00 19.35
N TYR A 36 -4.07 -14.24 20.43
CA TYR A 36 -3.61 -14.66 21.74
C TYR A 36 -4.44 -15.83 22.25
N ASN A 37 -5.77 -15.74 22.14
CA ASN A 37 -6.74 -16.79 22.47
C ASN A 37 -8.07 -16.55 21.73
N ASN A 38 -8.45 -17.43 20.82
CA ASN A 38 -9.68 -17.35 20.02
C ASN A 38 -10.81 -18.29 20.48
N SER A 39 -10.77 -18.82 21.72
CA SER A 39 -11.74 -19.81 22.17
C SER A 39 -13.16 -19.27 22.39
N ASN A 40 -13.30 -17.98 22.67
CA ASN A 40 -14.60 -17.33 22.93
C ASN A 40 -14.86 -16.19 21.93
N PRO A 41 -15.73 -16.36 20.93
CA PRO A 41 -16.01 -15.34 19.91
C PRO A 41 -16.74 -14.09 20.43
N ALA A 42 -17.31 -14.16 21.64
CA ALA A 42 -17.98 -13.03 22.28
C ALA A 42 -17.02 -12.11 23.07
N ASP A 43 -15.79 -12.54 23.31
CA ASP A 43 -14.81 -11.83 24.13
C ASP A 43 -13.64 -11.37 23.26
N SER A 44 -13.44 -10.05 23.11
CA SER A 44 -12.37 -9.50 22.27
C SER A 44 -10.97 -9.59 22.89
N THR A 45 -10.85 -9.90 24.19
CA THR A 45 -9.57 -9.78 24.91
C THR A 45 -8.48 -10.68 24.34
N GLY A 46 -8.86 -11.85 23.81
CA GLY A 46 -7.93 -12.79 23.18
C GLY A 46 -7.76 -12.64 21.66
N TRP A 47 -8.48 -11.72 21.01
CA TRP A 47 -8.61 -11.68 19.56
C TRP A 47 -7.92 -10.47 18.92
N GLY A 48 -7.44 -10.63 17.70
CA GLY A 48 -7.23 -9.52 16.76
C GLY A 48 -8.28 -9.48 15.67
N LYS A 49 -8.26 -8.42 14.85
CA LYS A 49 -9.08 -8.33 13.63
C LYS A 49 -8.50 -9.10 12.44
N GLY A 50 -7.32 -9.71 12.62
CA GLY A 50 -6.79 -10.68 11.68
C GLY A 50 -5.83 -10.14 10.62
N ARG A 51 -5.30 -8.91 10.76
CA ARG A 51 -4.26 -8.39 9.86
C ARG A 51 -2.87 -8.63 10.43
N PHE A 52 -2.02 -9.31 9.68
CA PHE A 52 -0.60 -9.41 9.97
C PHE A 52 0.09 -8.07 9.67
N TYR A 53 -0.19 -7.47 8.51
CA TYR A 53 0.43 -6.22 8.10
C TYR A 53 -0.54 -5.33 7.33
N ALA A 54 -0.54 -4.04 7.65
CA ALA A 54 -1.16 -3.00 6.83
C ALA A 54 -0.09 -1.99 6.38
N GLY A 55 -0.01 -1.77 5.07
CA GLY A 55 0.71 -0.66 4.47
C GLY A 55 -0.29 0.40 4.03
N ARG A 56 -0.18 1.60 4.61
CA ARG A 56 -1.12 2.70 4.36
C ARG A 56 -0.46 3.85 3.62
N GLY A 57 -1.21 4.57 2.80
CA GLY A 57 -0.71 5.75 2.07
C GLY A 57 -0.65 7.05 2.88
N ASN A 58 -1.02 7.06 4.17
CA ASN A 58 -1.22 8.30 4.95
C ASN A 58 -0.04 9.29 4.92
N PHE A 59 1.21 8.79 4.90
CA PHE A 59 2.42 9.63 4.80
C PHE A 59 3.14 9.49 3.47
N GLY A 60 2.35 9.30 2.40
CA GLY A 60 2.83 9.16 1.03
C GLY A 60 2.98 7.71 0.59
N SER A 61 3.64 7.54 -0.55
CA SER A 61 3.81 6.24 -1.18
C SER A 61 4.61 5.27 -0.30
N ALA A 62 4.24 3.99 -0.36
CA ALA A 62 5.07 2.91 0.13
C ALA A 62 5.92 2.35 -1.02
N ARG A 63 7.12 1.86 -0.72
CA ARG A 63 8.01 1.24 -1.71
C ARG A 63 8.79 0.07 -1.16
N GLY A 64 8.85 -1.03 -1.91
CA GLY A 64 9.72 -2.15 -1.56
C GLY A 64 9.22 -2.86 -0.31
N THR A 65 8.02 -3.42 -0.37
CA THR A 65 7.47 -4.27 0.69
C THR A 65 7.69 -5.72 0.34
N TYR A 66 8.41 -6.47 1.16
CA TYR A 66 8.63 -7.90 1.01
C TYR A 66 8.02 -8.66 2.18
N VAL A 67 7.02 -9.48 1.89
CA VAL A 67 6.34 -10.36 2.84
C VAL A 67 6.59 -11.79 2.40
N GLY A 68 7.44 -12.53 3.09
CA GLY A 68 7.69 -13.91 2.68
C GLY A 68 8.06 -14.92 3.74
N ASN A 69 7.70 -16.18 3.49
CA ASN A 69 7.90 -17.29 4.43
C ASN A 69 7.21 -17.06 5.79
N ASN A 70 6.12 -16.31 5.83
CA ASN A 70 5.35 -16.11 7.06
C ASN A 70 4.22 -17.14 7.17
N THR A 71 3.74 -17.33 8.40
CA THR A 71 2.59 -18.18 8.69
C THR A 71 1.55 -17.38 9.46
N SER A 72 0.31 -17.35 9.00
CA SER A 72 -0.80 -17.04 9.88
C SER A 72 -1.43 -18.33 10.41
N ILE A 73 -2.09 -18.26 11.56
CA ILE A 73 -2.84 -19.36 12.16
C ILE A 73 -4.18 -18.79 12.61
N ASP A 74 -5.28 -19.35 12.08
CA ASP A 74 -6.64 -18.88 12.38
C ASP A 74 -6.75 -17.35 12.34
N LEU A 75 -6.14 -16.67 11.36
CA LEU A 75 -6.04 -15.22 11.36
C LEU A 75 -7.12 -14.60 10.47
N ALA A 76 -8.21 -14.15 11.09
CA ALA A 76 -9.31 -13.44 10.47
C ALA A 76 -10.09 -12.68 11.57
N VAL A 77 -11.08 -11.88 11.19
CA VAL A 77 -11.94 -11.20 12.17
C VAL A 77 -12.79 -12.19 12.98
N ARG A 78 -13.20 -11.82 14.20
CA ARG A 78 -14.18 -12.59 14.97
C ARG A 78 -15.59 -12.47 14.38
N PRO A 79 -16.48 -13.46 14.57
CA PRO A 79 -17.79 -13.52 13.89
C PRO A 79 -18.67 -12.28 14.07
N ILE A 80 -18.62 -11.62 15.23
CA ILE A 80 -19.49 -10.49 15.57
C ILE A 80 -18.77 -9.13 15.47
N GLY A 81 -17.56 -9.10 14.91
CA GLY A 81 -16.70 -7.92 14.86
C GLY A 81 -16.26 -7.50 13.46
N ALA A 82 -16.90 -8.03 12.42
CA ALA A 82 -16.57 -7.73 11.04
C ALA A 82 -16.83 -6.25 10.70
N ASP A 83 -15.88 -5.65 9.97
CA ASP A 83 -15.89 -4.30 9.46
C ASP A 83 -15.30 -4.21 8.04
N GLN A 84 -15.02 -3.00 7.56
CA GLN A 84 -14.35 -2.80 6.27
C GLN A 84 -12.97 -3.47 6.27
N ASN A 85 -12.66 -4.18 5.19
CA ASN A 85 -11.40 -4.93 5.04
C ASN A 85 -11.19 -5.99 6.14
N SER A 86 -12.30 -6.59 6.59
CA SER A 86 -12.27 -7.81 7.39
C SER A 86 -12.01 -9.02 6.49
N GLY A 87 -11.03 -9.84 6.86
CA GLY A 87 -10.64 -11.05 6.13
C GLY A 87 -9.30 -10.91 5.39
N GLU A 88 -8.86 -9.70 5.09
CA GLU A 88 -7.51 -9.45 4.60
C GLU A 88 -6.49 -9.69 5.72
N GLN A 89 -5.55 -10.61 5.51
CA GLN A 89 -4.42 -10.79 6.42
C GLN A 89 -3.28 -9.83 6.13
N PHE A 90 -3.27 -9.27 4.93
CA PHE A 90 -2.29 -8.30 4.46
C PHE A 90 -3.02 -7.26 3.63
N LEU A 91 -2.77 -6.00 3.94
CA LEU A 91 -3.54 -4.91 3.38
C LEU A 91 -2.61 -3.82 2.85
N TRP A 92 -2.96 -3.29 1.68
CA TRP A 92 -2.41 -2.04 1.17
C TRP A 92 -3.58 -1.10 0.88
N GLU A 93 -3.69 -0.03 1.66
CA GLU A 93 -4.85 0.85 1.64
C GLU A 93 -4.49 2.34 1.79
N GLY A 94 -5.48 3.22 1.69
CA GLY A 94 -5.27 4.65 1.92
C GLY A 94 -4.38 5.33 0.88
N TYR A 95 -4.29 4.76 -0.33
CA TYR A 95 -3.62 5.37 -1.47
C TYR A 95 -4.66 6.15 -2.29
N PHE A 96 -4.54 7.46 -2.28
CA PHE A 96 -5.43 8.43 -2.87
C PHE A 96 -4.75 9.20 -4.01
N THR A 97 -5.58 9.68 -4.93
CA THR A 97 -5.14 10.61 -5.96
C THR A 97 -5.37 12.02 -5.46
N ASP A 98 -4.29 12.76 -5.21
CA ASP A 98 -4.35 14.11 -4.68
C ASP A 98 -4.57 15.16 -5.79
N TRP A 99 -4.19 14.83 -7.03
CA TRP A 99 -4.40 15.73 -8.16
C TRP A 99 -4.57 14.97 -9.48
N THR A 100 -5.43 15.49 -10.36
CA THR A 100 -5.53 15.05 -11.75
C THR A 100 -5.60 16.25 -12.68
N GLY A 101 -5.04 16.13 -13.88
CA GLY A 101 -5.11 17.20 -14.86
C GLY A 101 -4.45 16.90 -16.19
N ALA A 102 -4.53 17.88 -17.08
CA ALA A 102 -3.96 17.81 -18.42
C ALA A 102 -2.46 18.10 -18.41
N ILE A 103 -1.75 17.40 -19.29
CA ILE A 103 -0.34 17.67 -19.59
C ILE A 103 -0.25 18.80 -20.63
N VAL A 104 0.70 19.71 -20.45
CA VAL A 104 1.05 20.74 -21.45
C VAL A 104 2.12 20.20 -22.39
N SER A 105 3.18 19.63 -21.83
CA SER A 105 4.27 19.00 -22.57
C SER A 105 5.03 18.04 -21.67
N SER A 106 5.76 17.09 -22.27
CA SER A 106 6.71 16.24 -21.55
C SER A 106 8.01 16.09 -22.32
N THR A 107 9.09 15.91 -21.56
CA THR A 107 10.33 15.29 -22.03
C THR A 107 10.35 13.82 -21.58
N ALA A 108 11.50 13.16 -21.70
CA ALA A 108 11.68 11.84 -21.12
C ALA A 108 11.50 11.84 -19.59
N THR A 109 12.01 12.84 -18.86
CA THR A 109 12.08 12.83 -17.39
C THR A 109 11.39 14.01 -16.72
N THR A 110 10.74 14.88 -17.49
CA THR A 110 9.96 16.00 -16.96
C THR A 110 8.61 16.08 -17.64
N THR A 111 7.61 16.55 -16.91
CA THR A 111 6.24 16.78 -17.43
C THR A 111 5.73 18.10 -16.88
N THR A 112 5.27 18.99 -17.76
CA THR A 112 4.67 20.27 -17.40
C THR A 112 3.15 20.12 -17.36
N LEU A 113 2.56 20.53 -16.25
CA LEU A 113 1.15 20.31 -15.93
C LEU A 113 0.34 21.60 -16.00
N SER A 114 -0.87 21.53 -16.56
CA SER A 114 -1.76 22.69 -16.60
C SER A 114 -2.39 22.94 -15.23
N GLY A 115 -2.28 24.15 -14.70
CA GLY A 115 -2.95 24.56 -13.46
C GLY A 115 -2.43 23.89 -12.18
N PHE A 116 -1.28 23.22 -12.23
CA PHE A 116 -0.68 22.57 -11.07
C PHE A 116 0.20 23.54 -10.26
N SER A 117 0.04 23.55 -8.94
CA SER A 117 0.83 24.36 -7.99
C SER A 117 1.24 23.61 -6.71
N GLY A 118 1.12 22.29 -6.69
CA GLY A 118 1.42 21.46 -5.50
C GLY A 118 2.91 21.12 -5.33
N SER A 119 3.23 20.49 -4.20
CA SER A 119 4.56 19.92 -3.92
C SER A 119 4.41 18.54 -3.31
N PHE A 120 4.71 17.50 -4.09
CA PHE A 120 4.59 16.11 -3.67
C PHE A 120 5.90 15.31 -3.82
N ALA A 121 7.03 15.99 -3.64
CA ALA A 121 8.36 15.43 -3.90
C ALA A 121 8.62 14.20 -3.04
N GLY A 122 8.94 13.08 -3.69
CA GLY A 122 9.31 11.83 -3.02
C GLY A 122 8.13 11.04 -2.44
N SER A 123 6.92 11.60 -2.41
CA SER A 123 5.73 10.95 -1.84
C SER A 123 4.73 10.44 -2.88
N HIS A 124 4.85 10.85 -4.14
CA HIS A 124 3.86 10.57 -5.19
C HIS A 124 4.44 9.93 -6.45
N TYR A 125 3.55 9.30 -7.20
CA TYR A 125 3.76 8.83 -8.56
C TYR A 125 2.90 9.66 -9.52
N ALA A 126 3.51 10.01 -10.65
CA ALA A 126 2.83 10.43 -11.86
C ALA A 126 2.31 9.19 -12.60
N ILE A 127 1.02 9.10 -12.84
CA ILE A 127 0.35 7.97 -13.50
C ILE A 127 -0.43 8.51 -14.69
N ILE A 128 -0.14 8.04 -15.90
CA ILE A 128 -0.88 8.44 -17.10
C ILE A 128 -2.16 7.61 -17.19
N THR A 129 -3.31 8.25 -17.04
CA THR A 129 -4.63 7.60 -16.97
C THR A 129 -5.41 7.69 -18.28
N ARG A 130 -5.01 8.57 -19.20
CA ARG A 130 -5.61 8.71 -20.55
C ARG A 130 -4.59 9.29 -21.53
N GLY A 131 -4.77 9.00 -22.82
CA GLY A 131 -4.00 9.58 -23.93
C GLY A 131 -2.67 8.88 -24.17
N THR A 132 -1.74 9.58 -24.83
CA THR A 132 -0.40 9.07 -25.16
C THR A 132 0.34 8.63 -23.90
N GLY A 133 0.84 7.39 -23.88
CA GLY A 133 1.63 6.86 -22.76
C GLY A 133 0.81 6.32 -21.58
N VAL A 134 -0.51 6.11 -21.74
CA VAL A 134 -1.41 5.51 -20.72
C VAL A 134 -0.85 4.20 -20.13
N GLY A 135 -1.06 4.03 -18.82
CA GLY A 135 -0.61 2.86 -18.07
C GLY A 135 0.82 2.97 -17.53
N GLN A 136 1.60 3.96 -17.97
CA GLN A 136 2.90 4.23 -17.36
C GLN A 136 2.75 4.99 -16.04
N SER A 137 3.62 4.66 -15.09
CA SER A 137 3.81 5.41 -13.86
C SER A 137 5.28 5.71 -13.59
N ARG A 138 5.57 6.87 -13.00
CA ARG A 138 6.92 7.27 -12.58
C ARG A 138 6.86 7.99 -11.24
N ARG A 139 7.80 7.69 -10.36
CA ARG A 139 7.93 8.40 -9.09
C ARG A 139 8.34 9.85 -9.36
N VAL A 140 7.71 10.79 -8.67
CA VAL A 140 8.08 12.20 -8.76
C VAL A 140 9.13 12.53 -7.70
N ILE A 141 10.26 13.12 -8.14
CA ILE A 141 11.42 13.39 -7.28
C ILE A 141 11.65 14.88 -7.03
N ALA A 142 11.15 15.77 -7.90
CA ALA A 142 11.27 17.21 -7.72
C ALA A 142 10.18 17.97 -8.49
N TYR A 143 10.03 19.25 -8.17
CA TYR A 143 9.06 20.17 -8.76
C TYR A 143 9.69 21.53 -9.01
N ASN A 144 9.30 22.17 -10.10
CA ASN A 144 9.62 23.56 -10.41
C ASN A 144 8.38 24.22 -11.03
N GLY A 145 7.58 24.87 -10.19
CA GLY A 145 6.27 25.39 -10.56
C GLY A 145 5.35 24.28 -11.12
N PRO A 146 4.82 24.41 -12.35
CA PRO A 146 3.97 23.39 -12.96
C PRO A 146 4.73 22.16 -13.46
N THR A 147 6.06 22.17 -13.41
CA THR A 147 6.89 21.10 -13.98
C THR A 147 7.30 20.10 -12.91
N ILE A 148 6.99 18.83 -13.14
CA ILE A 148 7.41 17.72 -12.29
C ILE A 148 8.66 17.06 -12.89
N THR A 149 9.56 16.58 -12.05
CA THR A 149 10.74 15.79 -12.42
C THR A 149 10.58 14.35 -11.94
N LEU A 150 10.90 13.39 -12.79
CA LEU A 150 10.62 11.97 -12.59
C LEU A 150 11.90 11.18 -12.27
N GLU A 151 11.78 10.13 -11.44
CA GLU A 151 12.90 9.24 -11.08
C GLU A 151 13.48 8.47 -12.29
N GLY A 152 12.69 8.30 -13.35
CA GLY A 152 13.13 7.62 -14.57
C GLY A 152 12.35 8.09 -15.80
N ALA A 153 12.89 7.79 -16.98
CA ALA A 153 12.32 8.22 -18.25
C ALA A 153 10.99 7.55 -18.56
N TRP A 154 10.02 8.28 -19.12
CA TRP A 154 8.89 7.70 -19.84
C TRP A 154 9.41 6.83 -21.00
N ASN A 155 8.81 5.67 -21.20
CA ASN A 155 9.07 4.85 -22.39
C ASN A 155 8.38 5.48 -23.61
N VAL A 156 7.17 6.00 -23.41
CA VAL A 156 6.43 6.81 -24.37
C VAL A 156 6.12 8.14 -23.69
N PRO A 157 6.81 9.24 -24.03
CA PRO A 157 6.55 10.54 -23.43
C PRO A 157 5.09 10.97 -23.67
N PRO A 158 4.31 11.30 -22.62
CA PRO A 158 2.93 11.74 -22.77
C PRO A 158 2.88 13.17 -23.34
N ASP A 159 1.88 13.44 -24.18
CA ASP A 159 1.68 14.72 -24.86
C ASP A 159 0.46 15.47 -24.31
N ASN A 160 0.07 16.56 -24.98
CA ASN A 160 -1.05 17.42 -24.57
C ASN A 160 -2.46 16.79 -24.71
N THR A 161 -2.56 15.57 -25.24
CA THR A 161 -3.81 14.78 -25.25
C THR A 161 -3.98 13.94 -23.98
N SER A 162 -2.93 13.89 -23.14
CA SER A 162 -2.83 12.98 -22.01
C SER A 162 -3.40 13.57 -20.71
N ILE A 163 -3.97 12.70 -19.89
CA ILE A 163 -4.37 13.02 -18.51
C ILE A 163 -3.47 12.25 -17.55
N ILE A 164 -3.01 12.96 -16.53
CA ILE A 164 -2.14 12.43 -15.49
C ILE A 164 -2.85 12.51 -14.13
N ALA A 165 -2.60 11.52 -13.30
CA ALA A 165 -2.89 11.52 -11.88
C ALA A 165 -1.58 11.63 -11.09
N LEU A 166 -1.55 12.47 -10.07
CA LEU A 166 -0.54 12.46 -9.03
C LEU A 166 -1.16 11.80 -7.80
N SER A 167 -0.64 10.62 -7.46
CA SER A 167 -1.19 9.79 -6.38
C SER A 167 -0.06 9.25 -5.51
N ASN A 168 -0.31 9.08 -4.21
CA ASN A 168 0.49 8.15 -3.44
C ASN A 168 0.14 6.72 -3.87
N THR A 169 1.11 5.80 -3.86
CA THR A 169 0.90 4.41 -4.29
C THR A 169 1.71 3.44 -3.44
N ASN A 170 1.44 2.15 -3.61
CA ASN A 170 2.35 1.10 -3.19
C ASN A 170 3.15 0.61 -4.41
N ASP A 171 4.45 0.90 -4.42
CA ASP A 171 5.38 0.45 -5.47
C ASP A 171 6.21 -0.76 -4.98
N ARG A 172 6.38 -1.78 -5.83
CA ARG A 172 7.19 -2.97 -5.54
C ARG A 172 6.80 -3.66 -4.23
N ALA A 173 5.63 -4.28 -4.21
CA ALA A 173 5.27 -5.23 -3.17
C ALA A 173 5.40 -6.67 -3.67
N VAL A 174 5.95 -7.53 -2.83
CA VAL A 174 6.12 -8.96 -3.10
C VAL A 174 5.57 -9.75 -1.92
N MET A 175 4.69 -10.69 -2.23
CA MET A 175 4.23 -11.73 -1.33
C MET A 175 4.75 -13.06 -1.85
N TYR A 176 5.50 -13.79 -1.03
CA TYR A 176 6.16 -15.01 -1.49
C TYR A 176 6.19 -16.10 -0.43
N ALA A 177 5.71 -17.29 -0.78
CA ALA A 177 5.81 -18.49 0.07
C ALA A 177 5.26 -18.30 1.49
N ASN A 178 4.17 -17.54 1.66
CA ASN A 178 3.48 -17.45 2.95
C ASN A 178 2.45 -18.58 3.07
N ASN A 179 2.29 -19.15 4.26
CA ASN A 179 1.19 -20.05 4.59
C ASN A 179 0.07 -19.23 5.25
N LEU A 180 -0.99 -18.95 4.49
CA LEU A 180 -2.09 -18.10 4.95
C LEU A 180 -3.27 -18.95 5.42
N ASP A 181 -3.54 -18.89 6.71
CA ASP A 181 -4.61 -19.65 7.36
C ASP A 181 -5.58 -18.69 8.05
N GLY A 182 -6.83 -18.72 7.60
CA GLY A 182 -7.93 -17.90 8.10
C GLY A 182 -8.90 -18.76 8.90
N LYS A 183 -9.69 -18.12 9.76
CA LYS A 183 -10.66 -18.84 10.60
C LYS A 183 -11.74 -19.51 9.76
N ALA A 184 -12.12 -20.73 10.12
CA ALA A 184 -13.10 -21.54 9.37
C ALA A 184 -14.48 -20.87 9.16
N TYR A 185 -14.89 -19.97 10.05
CA TYR A 185 -16.17 -19.27 9.98
C TYR A 185 -16.11 -17.87 9.33
N SER A 186 -14.92 -17.44 8.90
CA SER A 186 -14.72 -16.15 8.19
C SER A 186 -14.65 -16.31 6.67
N VAL A 187 -14.90 -17.52 6.17
CA VAL A 187 -14.99 -17.87 4.74
C VAL A 187 -16.45 -18.19 4.39
N THR A 188 -17.24 -17.15 4.11
CA THR A 188 -18.57 -17.25 3.50
C THR A 188 -18.69 -16.23 2.39
#